data_AF-A0A3M1JBS0-F1
#
_entry.id   AF-A0A3M1JBS0-F1
#
_cell.length_a   1.000
_cell.length_b   1.000
_cell.length_c   1.000
_cell.angle_alpha   90.00
_cell.angle_beta   90.00
_cell.angle_gamma   90.00
#
_symmetry.space_group_name_H-M   'P 1'
#
loop_
_entity.id
_entity.type
_entity.pdbx_description
1 polymer ?
#
loop_
_entity_poly.entity_id
_entity_poly.type
_entity_poly.pdbx_seq_one_letter_code
_entity_poly.pdbx_strand_id
1 'polypeptide(L)'
;LQALKSEPPEWPESTRWLSQLRLTIEFRPQGLLDRLTGRNRLHVDIVDYPGEWLLDLPLLQLTYAEWSQRAVRHAQDMKRSLPEAARWLAFMKKIVPDEAAVEARVIEAAKLFKAYLHAARDDERTLSAQPPGRFLMPGDLEGAPALTFCPLLLAADGRAVRGSYREMMERRFESYKAQVVKPFFRDHFARLDRQIVLVDALAAVNGGRTALDELKQAMTEILRAFRPGANSWLSSLLYRRIDRILFAATKADHLHHTSHDRLEAILSQLMAEAIERAEFAGAQTSAIALAAIRATHEATATHDGEVLPCIVGVPAAGEHLGRRIFDGKEEFAIFPGDLPESLDAAARGDAESGGSGKAFDTRFIRFLPPRLNTAQGAPAAPPHIRLDKAMNFLFGDKLA
;
A
#
# COMPACT_ATOMS: atom_id res chain seq x y z
N LEU A 1 10.44 -0.65 -18.16
CA LEU A 1 11.27 0.26 -18.99
C LEU A 1 10.64 0.61 -20.33
N GLN A 2 10.00 -0.32 -21.06
CA GLN A 2 9.34 0.01 -22.34
C GLN A 2 8.24 1.06 -22.19
N ALA A 3 7.34 0.91 -21.21
CA ALA A 3 6.30 1.92 -20.91
C ALA A 3 6.88 3.32 -20.64
N LEU A 4 7.94 3.44 -19.84
CA LEU A 4 8.59 4.75 -19.59
C LEU A 4 9.26 5.36 -20.84
N LYS A 5 9.49 4.57 -21.88
CA LYS A 5 10.10 4.99 -23.15
C LYS A 5 9.07 5.13 -24.28
N SER A 6 7.79 4.89 -24.03
CA SER A 6 6.74 5.07 -25.04
C SER A 6 6.51 6.57 -25.31
N GLU A 7 5.79 6.85 -26.39
CA GLU A 7 5.37 8.20 -26.74
C GLU A 7 3.84 8.21 -26.90
N PRO A 8 3.09 8.76 -25.93
CA PRO A 8 3.55 9.39 -24.68
C PRO A 8 4.10 8.37 -23.67
N PRO A 9 4.94 8.79 -22.69
CA PRO A 9 5.47 7.90 -21.66
C PRO A 9 4.37 7.43 -20.72
N GLU A 10 4.40 6.15 -20.35
CA GLU A 10 3.41 5.52 -19.47
C GLU A 10 4.06 4.91 -18.22
N TRP A 11 3.32 4.94 -17.10
CA TRP A 11 3.75 4.25 -15.88
C TRP A 11 3.74 2.73 -16.12
N PRO A 12 4.75 1.98 -15.64
CA PRO A 12 4.73 0.52 -15.72
C PRO A 12 3.48 -0.06 -15.04
N GLU A 13 3.03 -1.22 -15.51
CA GLU A 13 1.92 -1.93 -14.87
C GLU A 13 2.22 -2.22 -13.39
N SER A 14 1.19 -2.08 -12.54
CA SER A 14 1.28 -2.41 -11.12
C SER A 14 1.60 -3.90 -10.90
N THR A 15 2.30 -4.20 -9.81
CA THR A 15 2.67 -5.57 -9.41
C THR A 15 1.45 -6.45 -9.22
N ARG A 16 1.37 -7.57 -9.96
CA ARG A 16 0.25 -8.53 -9.89
C ARG A 16 0.60 -9.89 -9.28
N TRP A 17 1.89 -10.20 -9.26
CA TRP A 17 2.45 -11.46 -8.81
C TRP A 17 3.73 -11.18 -8.04
N LEU A 18 4.14 -12.15 -7.23
CA LEU A 18 5.46 -12.15 -6.62
C LEU A 18 6.51 -12.11 -7.72
N SER A 19 7.43 -11.14 -7.65
CA SER A 19 8.59 -11.08 -8.54
C SER A 19 9.87 -10.97 -7.73
N GLN A 20 10.96 -11.50 -8.30
CA GLN A 20 12.28 -11.42 -7.68
C GLN A 20 13.31 -11.04 -8.74
N LEU A 21 14.24 -10.19 -8.35
CA LEU A 21 15.45 -9.91 -9.12
C LEU A 21 16.67 -9.95 -8.20
N ARG A 22 17.83 -10.28 -8.76
CA ARG A 22 19.12 -10.22 -8.05
C ARG A 22 20.02 -9.20 -8.70
N LEU A 23 20.51 -8.25 -7.91
CA LEU A 23 21.59 -7.34 -8.30
C LEU A 23 22.90 -7.85 -7.71
N THR A 24 23.97 -7.80 -8.50
CA THR A 24 25.34 -7.97 -7.99
C THR A 24 26.02 -6.62 -8.03
N ILE A 25 26.28 -6.07 -6.85
CA ILE A 25 26.95 -4.79 -6.66
C ILE A 25 28.43 -5.09 -6.44
N GLU A 26 29.27 -4.69 -7.39
CA GLU A 26 30.72 -4.69 -7.21
C GLU A 26 31.15 -3.38 -6.55
N PHE A 27 31.94 -3.47 -5.47
CA PHE A 27 32.37 -2.31 -4.71
C PHE A 27 33.83 -2.45 -4.26
N ARG A 28 34.44 -1.32 -3.86
CA ARG A 28 35.80 -1.29 -3.30
C ARG A 28 35.69 -1.22 -1.77
N PRO A 29 36.12 -2.26 -1.02
CA PRO A 29 36.04 -2.25 0.44
C PRO A 29 36.93 -1.15 1.05
N GLN A 30 36.47 -0.54 2.14
CA GLN A 30 37.26 0.48 2.84
C GLN A 30 38.28 -0.16 3.80
N GLY A 31 37.96 -1.31 4.41
CA GLY A 31 38.82 -2.02 5.36
C GLY A 31 40.01 -2.77 4.73
N LEU A 32 41.18 -2.72 5.38
CA LEU A 32 42.40 -3.44 4.96
C LEU A 32 42.21 -4.97 4.95
N LEU A 33 41.46 -5.51 5.92
CA LEU A 33 41.15 -6.95 6.02
C LEU A 33 40.20 -7.41 4.91
N ASP A 34 39.15 -6.65 4.61
CA ASP A 34 38.19 -7.02 3.55
C ASP A 34 38.81 -6.98 2.14
N ARG A 35 39.80 -6.10 1.94
CA ARG A 35 40.63 -6.08 0.73
C ARG A 35 41.46 -7.35 0.57
N LEU A 36 41.97 -7.92 1.67
CA LEU A 36 42.74 -9.17 1.66
C LEU A 36 41.85 -10.39 1.41
N THR A 37 40.61 -10.39 1.91
CA THR A 37 39.65 -11.50 1.70
C THR A 37 38.93 -11.44 0.34
N GLY A 38 39.13 -10.38 -0.44
CA GLY A 38 38.51 -10.21 -1.75
C GLY A 38 36.99 -10.00 -1.71
N ARG A 39 36.44 -9.48 -0.60
CA ARG A 39 34.99 -9.32 -0.41
C ARG A 39 34.49 -8.05 -1.10
N ASN A 40 34.46 -8.08 -2.43
CA ASN A 40 34.17 -6.93 -3.30
C ASN A 40 32.80 -7.00 -4.00
N ARG A 41 31.95 -7.96 -3.61
CA ARG A 41 30.64 -8.22 -4.24
C ARG A 41 29.56 -8.36 -3.17
N LEU A 42 28.47 -7.64 -3.36
CA LEU A 42 27.23 -7.79 -2.59
C LEU A 42 26.12 -8.25 -3.54
N HIS A 43 25.48 -9.37 -3.21
CA HIS A 43 24.28 -9.83 -3.91
C HIS A 43 23.05 -9.32 -3.17
N VAL A 44 22.24 -8.49 -3.84
CA VAL A 44 20.99 -7.96 -3.31
C VAL A 44 19.84 -8.63 -4.05
N ASP A 45 19.13 -9.52 -3.37
CA ASP A 45 17.86 -10.07 -3.83
C ASP A 45 16.73 -9.09 -3.48
N ILE A 46 16.07 -8.52 -4.49
CA ILE A 46 14.89 -7.69 -4.32
C ILE A 46 13.67 -8.55 -4.64
N VAL A 47 12.78 -8.68 -3.66
CA VAL A 47 11.52 -9.40 -3.78
C VAL A 47 10.40 -8.38 -3.70
N ASP A 48 9.57 -8.31 -4.75
CA ASP A 48 8.40 -7.45 -4.81
C ASP A 48 7.13 -8.32 -4.76
N TYR A 49 6.18 -7.94 -3.92
CA TYR A 49 4.91 -8.62 -3.75
C TYR A 49 3.77 -7.59 -3.61
N PRO A 50 2.54 -7.92 -4.08
CA PRO A 50 1.40 -7.02 -3.96
C PRO A 50 1.13 -6.63 -2.50
N GLY A 51 1.03 -5.33 -2.22
CA GLY A 51 0.75 -4.82 -0.88
C GLY A 51 -0.58 -5.33 -0.32
N GLU A 52 -1.56 -5.59 -1.19
CA GLU A 52 -2.85 -6.17 -0.84
C GLU A 52 -2.71 -7.52 -0.13
N TRP A 53 -1.66 -8.29 -0.41
CA TRP A 53 -1.44 -9.58 0.24
C TRP A 53 -1.08 -9.43 1.73
N LEU A 54 -0.62 -8.26 2.16
CA LEU A 54 -0.44 -7.96 3.58
C LEU A 54 -1.76 -7.76 4.31
N LEU A 55 -2.83 -7.37 3.61
CA LEU A 55 -4.16 -7.18 4.20
C LEU A 55 -4.75 -8.49 4.75
N ASP A 56 -4.24 -9.64 4.31
CA ASP A 56 -4.69 -10.95 4.78
C ASP A 56 -4.07 -11.37 6.11
N LEU A 57 -3.01 -10.69 6.55
CA LEU A 57 -2.32 -11.01 7.79
C LEU A 57 -3.23 -10.97 9.03
N PRO A 58 -4.09 -9.95 9.22
CA PRO A 58 -4.98 -9.90 10.37
C PRO A 58 -5.96 -11.09 10.41
N LEU A 59 -6.31 -11.68 9.25
CA LEU A 59 -7.19 -12.86 9.19
C LEU A 59 -6.63 -14.06 9.97
N LEU A 60 -5.30 -14.15 10.12
CA LEU A 60 -4.66 -15.21 10.89
C LEU A 60 -5.06 -15.19 12.38
N GLN A 61 -5.44 -14.03 12.90
CA GLN A 61 -5.85 -13.83 14.29
C GLN A 61 -7.37 -13.81 14.46
N LEU A 62 -8.13 -13.83 13.37
CA LEU A 62 -9.58 -13.79 13.40
C LEU A 62 -10.18 -15.18 13.23
N THR A 63 -11.27 -15.44 13.96
CA THR A 63 -12.20 -16.49 13.60
C THR A 63 -12.99 -16.08 12.35
N TYR A 64 -13.58 -17.06 11.67
CA TYR A 64 -14.46 -16.79 10.53
C TYR A 64 -15.62 -15.86 10.89
N ALA A 65 -16.15 -15.99 12.10
CA ALA A 65 -17.29 -15.20 12.55
C ALA A 65 -16.90 -13.75 12.86
N GLU A 66 -15.75 -13.52 13.50
CA GLU A 66 -15.21 -12.17 13.72
C GLU A 66 -14.93 -11.46 12.40
N TRP A 67 -14.28 -12.14 11.46
CA TRP A 67 -14.05 -11.59 10.11
C TRP A 67 -15.38 -11.29 9.43
N SER A 68 -16.35 -12.21 9.51
CA SER A 68 -17.64 -12.03 8.87
C SER A 68 -18.38 -10.79 9.40
N GLN A 69 -18.40 -10.60 10.72
CA GLN A 69 -19.03 -9.44 11.35
C GLN A 69 -18.33 -8.13 10.95
N ARG A 70 -17.00 -8.11 10.82
CA ARG A 70 -16.25 -6.92 10.37
C ARG A 70 -16.57 -6.58 8.92
N ALA A 71 -16.46 -7.56 8.02
CA ALA A 71 -16.70 -7.36 6.60
C ALA A 71 -18.15 -6.95 6.29
N VAL A 72 -19.12 -7.54 7.02
CA VAL A 72 -20.54 -7.18 6.89
C VAL A 72 -20.80 -5.75 7.38
N ARG A 73 -20.23 -5.34 8.52
CA ARG A 73 -20.37 -3.96 9.02
C ARG A 73 -19.83 -2.96 8.00
N HIS A 74 -18.61 -3.19 7.52
CA HIS A 74 -18.01 -2.32 6.51
C HIS A 74 -18.87 -2.21 5.23
N ALA A 75 -19.40 -3.33 4.72
CA ALA A 75 -20.31 -3.29 3.58
C ALA A 75 -21.62 -2.56 3.88
N GLN A 76 -22.12 -2.63 5.13
CA GLN A 76 -23.33 -1.89 5.53
C GLN A 76 -23.12 -0.39 5.55
N ASP A 77 -21.92 0.07 5.92
CA ASP A 77 -21.54 1.48 5.91
C ASP A 77 -21.41 1.97 4.46
N MET A 78 -20.84 1.14 3.58
CA MET A 78 -20.63 1.46 2.17
C MET A 78 -21.85 1.26 1.27
N LYS A 79 -22.92 0.60 1.73
CA LYS A 79 -24.07 0.22 0.85
C LYS A 79 -24.77 1.40 0.18
N ARG A 80 -24.66 2.62 0.73
CA ARG A 80 -25.26 3.84 0.16
C ARG A 80 -24.41 4.42 -0.96
N SER A 81 -23.09 4.30 -0.85
CA SER A 81 -22.11 4.84 -1.78
C SER A 81 -21.71 3.84 -2.87
N LEU A 82 -21.79 2.54 -2.58
CA LEU A 82 -21.37 1.43 -3.46
C LEU A 82 -22.54 0.46 -3.75
N PRO A 83 -23.10 0.49 -4.98
CA PRO A 83 -24.17 -0.43 -5.39
C PRO A 83 -23.79 -1.92 -5.26
N GLU A 84 -22.53 -2.27 -5.46
CA GLU A 84 -22.00 -3.63 -5.36
C GLU A 84 -22.11 -4.15 -3.92
N ALA A 85 -21.84 -3.31 -2.92
CA ALA A 85 -22.00 -3.64 -1.51
C ALA A 85 -23.48 -3.94 -1.20
N ALA A 86 -24.40 -3.10 -1.69
CA ALA A 86 -25.84 -3.29 -1.52
C ALA A 86 -26.32 -4.59 -2.20
N ARG A 87 -25.82 -4.89 -3.40
CA ARG A 87 -26.16 -6.11 -4.16
C ARG A 87 -25.70 -7.36 -3.43
N TRP A 88 -24.46 -7.37 -2.93
CA TRP A 88 -23.94 -8.48 -2.13
C TRP A 88 -24.76 -8.68 -0.86
N LEU A 89 -25.00 -7.63 -0.06
CA LEU A 89 -25.80 -7.71 1.16
C LEU A 89 -27.23 -8.21 0.90
N ALA A 90 -27.86 -7.76 -0.19
CA ALA A 90 -29.20 -8.21 -0.58
C ALA A 90 -29.23 -9.70 -0.95
N PHE A 91 -28.17 -10.21 -1.57
CA PHE A 91 -28.02 -11.64 -1.84
C PHE A 91 -27.81 -12.43 -0.54
N MET A 92 -26.95 -11.95 0.36
CA MET A 92 -26.65 -12.63 1.62
C MET A 92 -27.87 -12.76 2.54
N LYS A 93 -28.83 -11.82 2.49
CA LYS A 93 -30.11 -11.93 3.21
C LYS A 93 -30.95 -13.15 2.82
N LYS A 94 -30.68 -13.76 1.65
CA LYS A 94 -31.39 -14.94 1.14
C LYS A 94 -30.69 -16.26 1.48
N ILE A 95 -29.58 -16.21 2.23
CA ILE A 95 -28.84 -17.38 2.70
C ILE A 95 -29.09 -17.52 4.20
N VAL A 96 -29.58 -18.69 4.62
CA VAL A 96 -29.66 -19.03 6.04
C VAL A 96 -28.36 -19.75 6.42
N PRO A 97 -27.51 -19.21 7.31
CA PRO A 97 -26.18 -19.76 7.56
C PRO A 97 -26.15 -21.25 7.93
N ASP A 98 -27.17 -21.74 8.64
CA ASP A 98 -27.25 -23.10 9.17
C ASP A 98 -28.10 -24.06 8.32
N GLU A 99 -28.59 -23.62 7.15
CA GLU A 99 -29.24 -24.50 6.17
C GLU A 99 -28.21 -25.23 5.28
N ALA A 100 -28.62 -26.32 4.63
CA ALA A 100 -27.76 -27.10 3.75
C ALA A 100 -27.15 -26.25 2.62
N ALA A 101 -25.82 -26.33 2.47
CA ALA A 101 -25.08 -25.55 1.49
C ALA A 101 -25.36 -26.01 0.05
N VAL A 102 -25.56 -25.05 -0.84
CA VAL A 102 -25.65 -25.26 -2.29
C VAL A 102 -24.46 -24.57 -2.95
N GLU A 103 -23.59 -25.36 -3.58
CA GLU A 103 -22.32 -24.88 -4.17
C GLU A 103 -22.51 -23.70 -5.13
N ALA A 104 -23.53 -23.76 -6.00
CA ALA A 104 -23.83 -22.68 -6.95
C ALA A 104 -24.13 -21.34 -6.24
N ARG A 105 -24.80 -21.37 -5.08
CA ARG A 105 -25.08 -20.15 -4.30
C ARG A 105 -23.83 -19.62 -3.61
N VAL A 106 -22.91 -20.51 -3.21
CA VAL A 106 -21.59 -20.14 -2.64
C VAL A 106 -20.72 -19.44 -3.68
N ILE A 107 -20.67 -19.98 -4.90
CA ILE A 107 -19.93 -19.37 -6.03
C ILE A 107 -20.47 -17.98 -6.33
N GLU A 108 -21.80 -17.83 -6.43
CA GLU A 108 -22.42 -16.53 -6.70
C GLU A 108 -22.20 -15.54 -5.55
N ALA A 109 -22.30 -15.98 -4.29
CA ALA A 109 -22.01 -15.15 -3.13
C ALA A 109 -20.56 -14.63 -3.15
N ALA A 110 -19.60 -15.51 -3.43
CA ALA A 110 -18.18 -15.16 -3.52
C ALA A 110 -17.91 -14.21 -4.68
N LYS A 111 -18.55 -14.41 -5.84
CA LYS A 111 -18.44 -13.51 -7.00
C LYS A 111 -18.95 -12.11 -6.68
N LEU A 112 -20.12 -12.00 -6.05
CA LEU A 112 -20.69 -10.72 -5.63
C LEU A 112 -19.82 -10.02 -4.58
N PHE A 113 -19.26 -10.79 -3.65
CA PHE A 113 -18.35 -10.24 -2.65
C PHE A 113 -17.05 -9.71 -3.28
N LYS A 114 -16.45 -10.45 -4.22
CA LYS A 114 -15.27 -9.99 -4.99
C LYS A 114 -15.57 -8.71 -5.77
N ALA A 115 -16.71 -8.65 -6.46
CA ALA A 115 -17.14 -7.45 -7.18
C ALA A 115 -17.27 -6.24 -6.24
N TYR A 116 -17.81 -6.45 -5.04
CA TYR A 116 -17.83 -5.42 -4.00
C TYR A 116 -16.42 -4.99 -3.56
N LEU A 117 -15.51 -5.92 -3.31
CA LEU A 117 -14.13 -5.57 -2.94
C LEU A 117 -13.43 -4.76 -4.04
N HIS A 118 -13.60 -5.14 -5.31
CA HIS A 118 -13.05 -4.39 -6.45
C HIS A 118 -13.64 -2.98 -6.53
N ALA A 119 -14.97 -2.85 -6.43
CA ALA A 119 -15.63 -1.55 -6.45
C ALA A 119 -15.20 -0.65 -5.27
N ALA A 120 -14.98 -1.24 -4.09
CA ALA A 120 -14.40 -0.51 -2.97
C ALA A 120 -12.97 -0.08 -3.30
N ARG A 121 -12.07 -0.97 -3.74
CA ARG A 121 -10.70 -0.60 -4.10
C ARG A 121 -10.62 0.57 -5.10
N ASP A 122 -11.52 0.58 -6.09
CA ASP A 122 -11.51 1.57 -7.17
C ASP A 122 -12.21 2.88 -6.77
N ASP A 123 -12.82 2.97 -5.58
CA ASP A 123 -13.51 4.15 -5.09
C ASP A 123 -12.55 5.11 -4.40
N GLU A 124 -12.45 6.35 -4.90
CA GLU A 124 -11.56 7.39 -4.38
C GLU A 124 -11.82 7.76 -2.90
N ARG A 125 -12.99 7.42 -2.34
CA ARG A 125 -13.34 7.70 -0.94
C ARG A 125 -12.86 6.62 0.01
N THR A 126 -12.45 5.46 -0.49
CA THR A 126 -11.98 4.34 0.32
C THR A 126 -10.51 4.09 0.02
N LEU A 127 -9.66 4.26 1.03
CA LEU A 127 -8.22 4.22 0.84
C LEU A 127 -7.58 2.92 1.32
N SER A 128 -8.30 2.13 2.10
CA SER A 128 -7.87 0.80 2.49
C SER A 128 -8.76 -0.30 1.94
N ALA A 129 -8.18 -1.13 1.07
CA ALA A 129 -8.82 -2.36 0.61
C ALA A 129 -9.09 -3.30 1.80
N GLN A 130 -10.25 -3.95 1.78
CA GLN A 130 -10.62 -4.92 2.80
C GLN A 130 -10.09 -6.32 2.44
N PRO A 131 -9.69 -7.13 3.44
CA PRO A 131 -9.35 -8.51 3.18
C PRO A 131 -10.58 -9.32 2.70
N PRO A 132 -10.38 -10.34 1.84
CA PRO A 132 -9.08 -10.93 1.53
C PRO A 132 -8.34 -10.24 0.36
N GLY A 133 -7.06 -9.95 0.52
CA GLY A 133 -6.21 -9.33 -0.50
C GLY A 133 -6.09 -10.14 -1.78
N ARG A 134 -6.01 -11.48 -1.68
CA ARG A 134 -6.00 -12.36 -2.87
C ARG A 134 -7.33 -12.37 -3.64
N PHE A 135 -8.39 -11.77 -3.12
CA PHE A 135 -9.62 -11.62 -3.89
C PHE A 135 -9.50 -10.49 -4.92
N LEU A 136 -8.69 -9.47 -4.62
CA LEU A 136 -8.36 -8.36 -5.50
C LEU A 136 -7.19 -8.70 -6.43
N MET A 137 -6.20 -9.40 -5.88
CA MET A 137 -4.95 -9.75 -6.57
C MET A 137 -4.70 -11.26 -6.43
N PRO A 138 -5.37 -12.10 -7.23
CA PRO A 138 -5.32 -13.55 -7.06
C PRO A 138 -3.97 -14.18 -7.43
N GLY A 139 -3.19 -13.55 -8.31
CA GLY A 139 -1.94 -14.11 -8.82
C GLY A 139 -2.17 -15.52 -9.38
N ASP A 140 -1.33 -16.47 -8.96
CA ASP A 140 -1.41 -17.88 -9.40
C ASP A 140 -2.66 -18.63 -8.91
N LEU A 141 -3.48 -18.02 -8.04
CA LEU A 141 -4.71 -18.61 -7.52
C LEU A 141 -5.97 -18.17 -8.29
N GLU A 142 -5.80 -17.52 -9.45
CA GLU A 142 -6.93 -17.12 -10.27
C GLU A 142 -7.80 -18.34 -10.65
N GLY A 143 -9.11 -18.24 -10.42
CA GLY A 143 -10.06 -19.34 -10.62
C GLY A 143 -9.95 -20.50 -9.61
N ALA A 144 -9.01 -20.46 -8.65
CA ALA A 144 -8.84 -21.54 -7.70
C ALA A 144 -10.04 -21.65 -6.74
N PRO A 145 -10.49 -22.88 -6.38
CA PRO A 145 -11.56 -23.09 -5.40
C PRO A 145 -11.27 -22.49 -4.02
N ALA A 146 -9.99 -22.30 -3.69
CA ALA A 146 -9.53 -21.65 -2.46
C ALA A 146 -10.02 -20.19 -2.34
N LEU A 147 -10.39 -19.55 -3.45
CA LEU A 147 -10.93 -18.18 -3.48
C LEU A 147 -12.46 -18.15 -3.61
N THR A 148 -13.16 -19.24 -3.28
CA THR A 148 -14.62 -19.36 -3.43
C THR A 148 -15.30 -19.41 -2.06
N PHE A 149 -15.20 -18.33 -1.31
CA PHE A 149 -15.91 -18.14 -0.03
C PHE A 149 -16.25 -16.66 0.18
N CYS A 150 -17.13 -16.36 1.13
CA CYS A 150 -17.44 -14.99 1.51
C CYS A 150 -17.89 -14.92 2.99
N PRO A 151 -17.98 -13.70 3.58
CA PRO A 151 -18.60 -13.48 4.88
C PRO A 151 -20.06 -13.95 4.90
N LEU A 152 -20.54 -14.42 6.06
CA LEU A 152 -21.95 -14.69 6.31
C LEU A 152 -22.57 -13.64 7.25
N LEU A 153 -23.88 -13.42 7.12
CA LEU A 153 -24.66 -12.64 8.09
C LEU A 153 -24.88 -13.51 9.34
N LEU A 154 -23.96 -13.42 10.31
CA LEU A 154 -24.01 -14.18 11.55
C LEU A 154 -24.56 -13.31 12.69
N ALA A 155 -25.54 -13.83 13.43
CA ALA A 155 -26.13 -13.13 14.57
C ALA A 155 -25.25 -13.23 15.84
N ALA A 156 -24.50 -14.32 15.99
CA ALA A 156 -23.59 -14.57 17.09
C ALA A 156 -22.57 -15.66 16.69
N ASP A 157 -21.52 -15.79 17.49
CA ASP A 157 -20.64 -16.96 17.42
C ASP A 157 -21.41 -18.21 17.84
N GLY A 158 -21.20 -19.31 17.13
CA GLY A 158 -21.89 -20.56 17.41
C GLY A 158 -21.45 -21.69 16.49
N ARG A 159 -21.59 -22.92 16.98
CA ARG A 159 -21.17 -24.13 16.26
C ARG A 159 -21.95 -24.28 14.95
N ALA A 160 -21.22 -24.47 13.84
CA ALA A 160 -21.83 -24.70 12.54
C ALA A 160 -22.57 -26.05 12.49
N VAL A 161 -23.74 -26.04 11.86
CA VAL A 161 -24.47 -27.26 11.50
C VAL A 161 -23.72 -27.99 10.38
N ARG A 162 -23.58 -29.31 10.48
CA ARG A 162 -22.87 -30.13 9.49
C ARG A 162 -23.56 -30.02 8.12
N GLY A 163 -22.78 -29.79 7.07
CA GLY A 163 -23.24 -29.59 5.70
C GLY A 163 -23.83 -28.20 5.44
N SER A 164 -23.77 -27.27 6.39
CA SER A 164 -24.36 -25.95 6.22
C SER A 164 -23.46 -24.96 5.46
N TYR A 165 -24.03 -23.83 5.05
CA TYR A 165 -23.23 -22.73 4.51
C TYR A 165 -22.16 -22.27 5.51
N ARG A 166 -22.49 -22.19 6.79
CA ARG A 166 -21.53 -21.80 7.84
C ARG A 166 -20.34 -22.74 7.87
N GLU A 167 -20.57 -24.05 7.97
CA GLU A 167 -19.47 -25.04 8.01
C GLU A 167 -18.62 -24.96 6.73
N MET A 168 -19.26 -24.85 5.57
CA MET A 168 -18.56 -24.80 4.29
C MET A 168 -17.70 -23.54 4.16
N MET A 169 -18.23 -22.36 4.50
CA MET A 169 -17.51 -21.09 4.39
C MET A 169 -16.39 -20.98 5.42
N GLU A 170 -16.65 -21.39 6.66
CA GLU A 170 -15.66 -21.43 7.74
C GLU A 170 -14.49 -22.35 7.39
N ARG A 171 -14.78 -23.55 6.87
CA ARG A 171 -13.75 -24.48 6.39
C ARG A 171 -12.91 -23.88 5.27
N ARG A 172 -13.53 -23.19 4.29
CA ARG A 172 -12.80 -22.55 3.18
C ARG A 172 -11.94 -21.39 3.66
N PHE A 173 -12.45 -20.59 4.60
CA PHE A 173 -11.69 -19.51 5.24
C PHE A 173 -10.46 -20.04 6.00
N GLU A 174 -10.62 -21.09 6.81
CA GLU A 174 -9.49 -21.70 7.52
C GLU A 174 -8.51 -22.38 6.55
N SER A 175 -8.99 -23.00 5.47
CA SER A 175 -8.15 -23.52 4.39
C SER A 175 -7.36 -22.40 3.70
N TYR A 176 -8.00 -21.27 3.43
CA TYR A 176 -7.37 -20.09 2.85
C TYR A 176 -6.26 -19.55 3.75
N LYS A 177 -6.54 -19.39 5.06
CA LYS A 177 -5.51 -19.07 6.05
C LYS A 177 -4.35 -20.06 5.96
N ALA A 178 -4.64 -21.35 6.08
CA ALA A 178 -3.62 -22.40 6.19
C ALA A 178 -2.78 -22.62 4.93
N GLN A 179 -3.38 -22.50 3.75
CA GLN A 179 -2.77 -22.89 2.47
C GLN A 179 -2.37 -21.71 1.60
N VAL A 180 -2.91 -20.52 1.83
CA VAL A 180 -2.59 -19.31 1.04
C VAL A 180 -1.84 -18.29 1.88
N VAL A 181 -2.42 -17.86 3.00
CA VAL A 181 -1.84 -16.78 3.81
C VAL A 181 -0.58 -17.28 4.51
N LYS A 182 -0.66 -18.38 5.27
CA LYS A 182 0.48 -18.89 6.05
C LYS A 182 1.71 -19.23 5.19
N PRO A 183 1.60 -19.97 4.07
CA PRO A 183 2.76 -20.35 3.27
C PRO A 183 3.44 -19.14 2.64
N PHE A 184 2.68 -18.16 2.13
CA PHE A 184 3.24 -16.94 1.58
C PHE A 184 4.17 -16.23 2.59
N PHE A 185 3.72 -16.06 3.83
CA PHE A 185 4.54 -15.42 4.86
C PHE A 185 5.74 -16.27 5.27
N ARG A 186 5.55 -17.58 5.43
CA ARG A 186 6.66 -18.48 5.78
C ARG A 186 7.74 -18.50 4.69
N ASP A 187 7.35 -18.58 3.43
CA ASP A 187 8.27 -18.89 2.33
C ASP A 187 8.99 -17.65 1.80
N HIS A 188 8.36 -16.46 1.90
CA HIS A 188 8.92 -15.20 1.42
C HIS A 188 9.40 -14.30 2.56
N PHE A 189 8.56 -14.09 3.59
CA PHE A 189 8.85 -13.10 4.63
C PHE A 189 9.94 -13.55 5.61
N ALA A 190 9.94 -14.83 6.00
CA ALA A 190 10.94 -15.37 6.93
C ALA A 190 12.39 -15.36 6.38
N ARG A 191 12.56 -15.04 5.09
CA ARG A 191 13.86 -14.96 4.41
C ARG A 191 14.36 -13.53 4.23
N LEU A 192 13.55 -12.52 4.56
CA LEU A 192 13.91 -11.12 4.34
C LEU A 192 14.91 -10.65 5.39
N ASP A 193 16.05 -10.11 4.93
CA ASP A 193 17.02 -9.44 5.79
C ASP A 193 16.61 -7.97 6.04
N ARG A 194 15.97 -7.32 5.07
CA ARG A 194 15.62 -5.89 5.06
C ARG A 194 14.22 -5.68 4.49
N GLN A 195 13.51 -4.67 4.96
CA GLN A 195 12.18 -4.33 4.45
C GLN A 195 12.09 -2.84 4.10
N ILE A 196 11.47 -2.53 2.96
CA ILE A 196 10.93 -1.21 2.65
C ILE A 196 9.42 -1.29 2.54
N VAL A 197 8.71 -0.35 3.16
CA VAL A 197 7.25 -0.20 3.08
C VAL A 197 6.95 1.09 2.36
N LEU A 198 6.39 0.99 1.15
CA LEU A 198 6.01 2.13 0.34
C LEU A 198 4.61 2.61 0.76
N VAL A 199 4.50 3.89 1.09
CA VAL A 199 3.26 4.52 1.58
C VAL A 199 2.91 5.71 0.70
N ASP A 200 1.69 5.77 0.19
CA ASP A 200 1.16 6.95 -0.50
C ASP A 200 0.52 7.90 0.53
N ALA A 201 1.38 8.60 1.27
CA ALA A 201 0.95 9.53 2.31
C ALA A 201 0.21 10.75 1.75
N LEU A 202 0.52 11.17 0.52
CA LEU A 202 -0.17 12.29 -0.14
C LEU A 202 -1.62 11.94 -0.47
N ALA A 203 -1.88 10.74 -0.99
CA ALA A 203 -3.24 10.27 -1.19
C ALA A 203 -4.03 10.20 0.12
N ALA A 204 -3.40 9.77 1.20
CA ALA A 204 -4.04 9.74 2.52
C ALA A 204 -4.34 11.15 3.05
N VAL A 205 -3.44 12.11 2.87
CA VAL A 205 -3.69 13.52 3.24
C VAL A 205 -4.83 14.12 2.40
N ASN A 206 -4.86 13.85 1.09
CA ASN A 206 -5.97 14.26 0.22
C ASN A 206 -7.33 13.69 0.65
N GLY A 207 -7.35 12.47 1.21
CA GLY A 207 -8.56 11.82 1.69
C GLY A 207 -8.99 12.24 3.10
N GLY A 208 -8.26 13.14 3.75
CA GLY A 208 -8.64 13.73 5.03
C GLY A 208 -8.58 12.77 6.22
N ARG A 209 -9.46 12.97 7.21
CA ARG A 209 -9.33 12.23 8.49
C ARG A 209 -9.54 10.73 8.35
N THR A 210 -10.60 10.35 7.65
CA THR A 210 -10.99 8.94 7.49
C THR A 210 -9.88 8.13 6.84
N ALA A 211 -9.27 8.69 5.79
CA ALA A 211 -8.12 8.16 5.07
C ALA A 211 -6.92 7.88 5.97
N LEU A 212 -6.54 8.87 6.78
CA LEU A 212 -5.40 8.79 7.67
C LEU A 212 -5.64 7.75 8.77
N ASP A 213 -6.84 7.71 9.34
CA ASP A 213 -7.24 6.72 10.35
C ASP A 213 -7.24 5.29 9.77
N GLU A 214 -7.76 5.10 8.55
CA GLU A 214 -7.74 3.82 7.83
C GLU A 214 -6.31 3.34 7.55
N LEU A 215 -5.45 4.20 7.01
CA LEU A 215 -4.05 3.88 6.74
C LEU A 215 -3.30 3.52 8.02
N LYS A 216 -3.49 4.30 9.09
CA LYS A 216 -2.89 4.03 10.41
C LYS A 216 -3.34 2.68 10.97
N GLN A 217 -4.63 2.38 10.87
CA GLN A 217 -5.18 1.10 11.33
C GLN A 217 -4.61 -0.07 10.52
N ALA A 218 -4.66 0.01 9.18
CA ALA A 218 -4.15 -1.05 8.31
C ALA A 218 -2.67 -1.36 8.59
N MET A 219 -1.84 -0.33 8.71
CA MET A 219 -0.42 -0.48 9.03
C MET A 219 -0.19 -1.08 10.42
N THR A 220 -0.99 -0.67 11.40
CA THR A 220 -0.95 -1.24 12.76
C THR A 220 -1.30 -2.73 12.76
N GLU A 221 -2.36 -3.13 12.04
CA GLU A 221 -2.80 -4.52 11.97
C GLU A 221 -1.80 -5.42 11.23
N ILE A 222 -1.26 -4.93 10.10
CA ILE A 222 -0.21 -5.59 9.34
C ILE A 222 1.01 -5.86 10.24
N LEU A 223 1.47 -4.85 10.99
CA LEU A 223 2.64 -4.99 11.87
C LEU A 223 2.39 -5.82 13.12
N ARG A 224 1.17 -5.84 13.65
CA ARG A 224 0.80 -6.76 14.74
C ARG A 224 0.90 -8.21 14.32
N ALA A 225 0.61 -8.52 13.06
CA ALA A 225 0.74 -9.87 12.55
C ALA A 225 2.20 -10.28 12.29
N PHE A 226 3.13 -9.32 12.19
CA PHE A 226 4.56 -9.59 11.99
C PHE A 226 5.32 -10.02 13.25
N ARG A 227 4.66 -10.19 14.41
CA ARG A 227 5.32 -10.56 15.69
C ARG A 227 6.27 -11.77 15.59
N PRO A 228 7.59 -11.58 15.73
CA PRO A 228 8.54 -12.63 16.08
C PRO A 228 8.70 -12.63 17.61
N GLY A 229 8.10 -13.59 18.31
CA GLY A 229 8.20 -13.68 19.78
C GLY A 229 7.51 -14.94 20.33
N ALA A 230 7.95 -15.41 21.50
CA ALA A 230 7.83 -16.78 22.04
C ALA A 230 6.45 -17.47 22.09
N ASN A 231 5.35 -16.78 21.75
CA ASN A 231 4.00 -17.36 21.63
C ASN A 231 3.32 -17.07 20.27
N SER A 232 4.02 -16.49 19.30
CA SER A 232 3.54 -16.40 17.93
C SER A 232 3.68 -17.77 17.25
N TRP A 233 2.67 -18.19 16.50
CA TRP A 233 2.72 -19.38 15.63
C TRP A 233 3.89 -19.38 14.61
N LEU A 234 4.57 -18.24 14.42
CA LEU A 234 5.80 -18.08 13.63
C LEU A 234 7.12 -18.30 14.41
N SER A 235 7.08 -18.41 15.74
CA SER A 235 8.29 -18.38 16.59
C SER A 235 9.13 -19.67 16.57
N SER A 236 8.58 -20.77 16.05
CA SER A 236 9.24 -22.08 16.05
C SER A 236 10.21 -22.31 14.88
N LEU A 237 10.27 -21.38 13.91
CA LEU A 237 11.20 -21.48 12.78
C LEU A 237 12.35 -20.48 12.95
N LEU A 238 13.44 -21.02 13.46
CA LEU A 238 14.80 -20.50 13.57
C LEU A 238 15.29 -19.74 12.31
N TYR A 239 14.92 -18.48 12.08
CA TYR A 239 15.33 -17.75 10.86
C TYR A 239 15.61 -16.26 11.08
N ARG A 240 16.46 -15.71 10.19
CA ARG A 240 17.00 -14.34 10.20
C ARG A 240 15.89 -13.30 10.45
N ARG A 241 16.17 -12.34 11.33
CA ARG A 241 15.25 -11.25 11.64
C ARG A 241 15.51 -10.10 10.69
N ILE A 242 14.44 -9.51 10.18
CA ILE A 242 14.49 -8.19 9.56
C ILE A 242 15.04 -7.23 10.62
N ASP A 243 16.25 -6.75 10.42
CA ASP A 243 16.97 -5.87 11.35
C ASP A 243 16.90 -4.41 10.91
N ARG A 244 16.40 -4.12 9.71
CA ARG A 244 16.08 -2.76 9.23
C ARG A 244 14.75 -2.70 8.47
N ILE A 245 13.92 -1.73 8.86
CA ILE A 245 12.63 -1.44 8.22
C ILE A 245 12.57 0.03 7.83
N LEU A 246 12.43 0.31 6.54
CA LEU A 246 12.30 1.66 5.99
C LEU A 246 10.85 1.94 5.62
N PHE A 247 10.23 2.94 6.24
CA PHE A 247 8.95 3.48 5.80
C PHE A 247 9.22 4.62 4.81
N ALA A 248 8.65 4.53 3.61
CA ALA A 248 8.93 5.47 2.53
C ALA A 248 7.64 6.13 2.02
N ALA A 249 7.48 7.44 2.26
CA ALA A 249 6.45 8.24 1.62
C ALA A 249 6.83 8.42 0.15
N THR A 250 6.08 7.76 -0.72
CA THR A 250 6.30 7.79 -2.17
C THR A 250 5.79 9.07 -2.81
N LYS A 251 6.21 9.31 -4.07
CA LYS A 251 5.77 10.43 -4.91
C LYS A 251 6.10 11.80 -4.30
N ALA A 252 7.22 11.90 -3.58
CA ALA A 252 7.67 13.15 -2.96
C ALA A 252 7.91 14.27 -3.99
N ASP A 253 8.10 13.94 -5.27
CA ASP A 253 8.18 14.88 -6.38
C ASP A 253 6.84 15.60 -6.66
N HIS A 254 5.71 15.11 -6.15
CA HIS A 254 4.44 15.85 -6.17
C HIS A 254 4.42 17.02 -5.16
N LEU A 255 5.53 17.25 -4.46
CA LEU A 255 5.77 18.39 -3.60
C LEU A 255 7.08 19.07 -3.95
N HIS A 256 7.13 20.38 -3.70
CA HIS A 256 8.39 21.14 -3.67
C HIS A 256 9.27 20.67 -2.50
N HIS A 257 10.60 20.71 -2.63
CA HIS A 257 11.53 20.19 -1.61
C HIS A 257 11.33 20.75 -0.20
N THR A 258 10.84 21.99 -0.10
CA THR A 258 10.52 22.65 1.17
C THR A 258 9.50 21.89 2.02
N SER A 259 8.71 21.00 1.41
CA SER A 259 7.68 20.21 2.09
C SER A 259 8.09 18.76 2.34
N HIS A 260 9.27 18.32 1.89
CA HIS A 260 9.69 16.91 2.03
C HIS A 260 9.92 16.51 3.49
N ASP A 261 10.55 17.37 4.29
CA ASP A 261 10.81 17.07 5.70
C ASP A 261 9.51 17.07 6.52
N ARG A 262 8.52 17.87 6.11
CA ARG A 262 7.17 17.86 6.68
C ARG A 262 6.43 16.57 6.33
N LEU A 263 6.57 16.06 5.11
CA LEU A 263 6.04 14.76 4.70
C LEU A 263 6.69 13.61 5.49
N GLU A 264 8.01 13.66 5.72
CA GLU A 264 8.71 12.71 6.60
C GLU A 264 8.16 12.74 8.02
N ALA A 265 7.91 13.93 8.58
CA ALA A 265 7.33 14.09 9.92
C ALA A 265 5.91 13.52 10.02
N ILE A 266 5.04 13.82 9.05
CA ILE A 266 3.67 13.26 8.99
C ILE A 266 3.72 11.73 8.89
N LEU A 267 4.55 11.18 8.01
CA LEU A 267 4.71 9.72 7.88
C LEU A 267 5.19 9.10 9.20
N SER A 268 6.15 9.73 9.86
CA SER A 268 6.68 9.25 11.15
C SER A 268 5.59 9.22 12.22
N GLN A 269 4.74 10.25 12.30
CA GLN A 269 3.62 10.30 13.23
C GLN A 269 2.55 9.25 12.90
N LEU A 270 2.21 9.09 11.62
CA LEU A 270 1.28 8.05 11.16
C LEU A 270 1.78 6.66 11.56
N MET A 271 3.07 6.41 11.39
CA MET A 271 3.73 5.14 11.66
C MET A 271 4.31 5.04 13.08
N ALA A 272 3.93 5.90 14.03
CA ALA A 272 4.56 5.92 15.35
C ALA A 272 4.43 4.58 16.09
N GLU A 273 3.21 4.03 16.19
CA GLU A 273 2.97 2.71 16.82
C GLU A 273 3.64 1.56 16.06
N ALA A 274 3.77 1.72 14.75
CA ALA A 274 4.40 0.78 13.85
C ALA A 274 5.91 0.70 14.10
N ILE A 275 6.54 1.87 14.16
CA ILE A 275 7.96 2.11 14.44
C ILE A 275 8.31 1.61 15.83
N GLU A 276 7.59 2.05 16.86
CA GLU A 276 7.87 1.68 18.26
C GLU A 276 7.88 0.16 18.45
N ARG A 277 6.92 -0.55 17.82
CA ARG A 277 6.85 -2.01 17.88
C ARG A 277 8.01 -2.70 17.15
N ALA A 278 8.39 -2.20 15.98
CA ALA A 278 9.53 -2.73 15.23
C ALA A 278 10.84 -2.55 16.00
N GLU A 279 11.03 -1.38 16.63
CA GLU A 279 12.20 -1.09 17.46
C GLU A 279 12.24 -1.95 18.72
N PHE A 280 11.09 -2.14 19.38
CA PHE A 280 10.97 -3.06 20.50
C PHE A 280 11.35 -4.51 20.12
N ALA A 281 11.10 -4.92 18.87
CA ALA A 281 11.51 -6.21 18.33
C ALA A 281 13.01 -6.29 17.92
N GLY A 282 13.74 -5.18 18.02
CA GLY A 282 15.17 -5.08 17.72
C GLY A 282 15.51 -4.67 16.30
N ALA A 283 14.53 -4.21 15.50
CA ALA A 283 14.79 -3.65 14.17
C ALA A 283 15.13 -2.15 14.26
N GLN A 284 16.08 -1.69 13.46
CA GLN A 284 16.28 -0.26 13.23
C GLN A 284 15.22 0.24 12.25
N THR A 285 14.62 1.38 12.53
CA THR A 285 13.61 1.97 11.64
C THR A 285 14.05 3.33 11.12
N SER A 286 13.50 3.72 9.97
CA SER A 286 13.61 5.08 9.45
C SER A 286 12.37 5.40 8.63
N ALA A 287 11.97 6.67 8.64
CA ALA A 287 10.96 7.22 7.75
C ALA A 287 11.64 8.18 6.77
N ILE A 288 11.34 8.08 5.47
CA ILE A 288 11.85 9.02 4.46
C ILE A 288 10.76 9.39 3.45
N ALA A 289 10.89 10.55 2.83
CA ALA A 289 10.14 10.94 1.65
C ALA A 289 11.01 10.68 0.42
N LEU A 290 10.48 10.00 -0.59
CA LEU A 290 11.25 9.66 -1.79
C LEU A 290 10.39 9.70 -3.06
N ALA A 291 11.07 9.80 -4.20
CA ALA A 291 10.50 9.55 -5.51
C ALA A 291 11.43 8.61 -6.26
N ALA A 292 10.97 7.38 -6.53
CA ALA A 292 11.77 6.40 -7.27
C ALA A 292 12.00 6.83 -8.73
N ILE A 293 11.00 7.48 -9.32
CA ILE A 293 11.06 8.15 -10.62
C ILE A 293 10.42 9.51 -10.42
N ARG A 294 11.19 10.57 -10.62
CA ARG A 294 10.76 11.96 -10.48
C ARG A 294 10.09 12.41 -11.78
N ALA A 295 8.79 12.65 -11.73
CA ALA A 295 7.95 13.10 -12.84
C ALA A 295 7.88 14.63 -12.97
N THR A 296 8.25 15.35 -11.92
CA THR A 296 8.16 16.82 -11.87
C THR A 296 9.53 17.46 -11.67
N HIS A 297 9.66 18.73 -12.03
CA HIS A 297 10.79 19.57 -11.66
C HIS A 297 10.34 20.81 -10.88
N GLU A 298 11.25 21.42 -10.15
CA GLU A 298 10.92 22.58 -9.31
C GLU A 298 10.93 23.86 -10.13
N ALA A 299 9.98 24.75 -9.82
CA ALA A 299 9.89 26.07 -10.36
C ALA A 299 9.37 27.05 -9.30
N THR A 300 9.45 28.34 -9.60
CA THR A 300 8.84 29.39 -8.79
C THR A 300 7.92 30.20 -9.67
N ALA A 301 6.73 30.52 -9.17
CA ALA A 301 5.81 31.43 -9.85
C ALA A 301 5.48 32.61 -8.94
N THR A 302 5.42 33.82 -9.51
CA THR A 302 4.95 34.99 -8.76
C THR A 302 3.46 35.15 -8.97
N HIS A 303 2.69 35.16 -7.87
CA HIS A 303 1.24 35.38 -7.88
C HIS A 303 0.90 36.39 -6.78
N ASP A 304 0.17 37.45 -7.12
CA ASP A 304 -0.19 38.54 -6.19
C ASP A 304 1.01 39.15 -5.41
N GLY A 305 2.20 39.12 -6.01
CA GLY A 305 3.43 39.63 -5.39
C GLY A 305 4.15 38.62 -4.46
N GLU A 306 3.56 37.45 -4.22
CA GLU A 306 4.18 36.36 -3.48
C GLU A 306 4.88 35.38 -4.42
N VAL A 307 6.06 34.90 -4.01
CA VAL A 307 6.79 33.85 -4.74
C VAL A 307 6.33 32.49 -4.23
N LEU A 308 5.61 31.76 -5.06
CA LEU A 308 5.07 30.45 -4.75
C LEU A 308 6.02 29.33 -5.19
N PRO A 309 6.29 28.35 -4.30
CA PRO A 309 7.07 27.16 -4.66
C PRO A 309 6.23 26.20 -5.50
N CYS A 310 6.49 26.15 -6.80
CA CYS A 310 5.74 25.35 -7.75
C CYS A 310 6.50 24.09 -8.16
N ILE A 311 5.74 23.12 -8.66
CA ILE A 311 6.25 21.96 -9.38
C ILE A 311 5.73 22.00 -10.82
N VAL A 312 6.53 21.51 -11.75
CA VAL A 312 6.19 21.47 -13.18
C VAL A 312 6.27 20.05 -13.68
N GLY A 313 5.21 19.59 -14.33
CA GLY A 313 5.13 18.28 -14.97
C GLY A 313 3.86 18.18 -15.81
N VAL A 314 3.63 17.02 -16.44
CA VAL A 314 2.41 16.77 -17.22
C VAL A 314 1.37 16.07 -16.33
N PRO A 315 0.29 16.74 -15.89
CA PRO A 315 -0.74 16.10 -15.08
C PRO A 315 -1.46 15.03 -15.88
N ALA A 316 -1.85 13.94 -15.24
CA ALA A 316 -2.56 12.85 -15.91
C ALA A 316 -3.93 13.32 -16.43
N ALA A 317 -4.37 12.72 -17.54
CA ALA A 317 -5.68 13.04 -18.11
C ALA A 317 -6.81 12.74 -17.12
N GLY A 318 -7.75 13.67 -16.96
CA GLY A 318 -8.88 13.56 -16.03
C GLY A 318 -8.59 14.07 -14.62
N GLU A 319 -7.32 14.31 -14.27
CA GLU A 319 -6.97 15.04 -13.04
C GLU A 319 -7.57 16.45 -13.10
N HIS A 320 -7.91 17.01 -11.95
CA HIS A 320 -8.52 18.33 -11.86
C HIS A 320 -7.96 19.14 -10.70
N LEU A 321 -7.81 20.43 -10.93
CA LEU A 321 -7.39 21.41 -9.93
C LEU A 321 -8.30 22.64 -10.05
N GLY A 322 -9.15 22.86 -9.04
CA GLY A 322 -10.23 23.83 -9.12
C GLY A 322 -11.19 23.53 -10.28
N ARG A 323 -11.34 24.48 -11.21
CA ARG A 323 -12.21 24.30 -12.40
C ARG A 323 -11.48 23.69 -13.61
N ARG A 324 -10.18 23.46 -13.51
CA ARG A 324 -9.38 22.94 -14.63
C ARG A 324 -9.38 21.43 -14.61
N ILE A 325 -9.62 20.82 -15.77
CA ILE A 325 -9.43 19.39 -16.02
C ILE A 325 -8.26 19.27 -16.98
N PHE A 326 -7.30 18.39 -16.67
CA PHE A 326 -6.11 18.19 -17.46
C PHE A 326 -6.31 17.10 -18.52
N ASP A 327 -5.62 17.23 -19.65
CA ASP A 327 -5.76 16.35 -20.82
C ASP A 327 -4.59 15.37 -21.01
N GLY A 328 -3.56 15.45 -20.15
CA GLY A 328 -2.39 14.58 -20.23
C GLY A 328 -1.36 14.96 -21.29
N LYS A 329 -1.42 16.16 -21.88
CA LYS A 329 -0.56 16.51 -23.04
C LYS A 329 0.49 17.57 -22.75
N GLU A 330 0.14 18.56 -21.94
CA GLU A 330 0.97 19.74 -21.69
C GLU A 330 1.55 19.76 -20.28
N GLU A 331 2.71 20.39 -20.13
CA GLU A 331 3.28 20.66 -18.81
C GLU A 331 2.56 21.83 -18.14
N PHE A 332 2.34 21.72 -16.83
CA PHE A 332 1.74 22.77 -16.01
C PHE A 332 2.61 23.06 -14.79
N ALA A 333 2.83 24.35 -14.53
CA ALA A 333 3.31 24.82 -13.25
C ALA A 333 2.16 24.83 -12.24
N ILE A 334 2.28 23.99 -11.21
CA ILE A 334 1.27 23.77 -10.19
C ILE A 334 1.86 24.13 -8.84
N PHE A 335 1.15 24.98 -8.10
CA PHE A 335 1.35 25.12 -6.68
C PHE A 335 0.56 24.01 -5.98
N PRO A 336 1.20 23.00 -5.38
CA PRO A 336 0.50 21.85 -4.78
C PRO A 336 -0.25 22.23 -3.48
N GLY A 337 -0.14 23.49 -3.04
CA GLY A 337 -0.59 23.94 -1.74
C GLY A 337 0.43 23.64 -0.64
N ASP A 338 0.17 24.16 0.54
CA ASP A 338 0.99 23.85 1.72
C ASP A 338 0.57 22.52 2.31
N LEU A 339 1.52 21.58 2.38
CA LEU A 339 1.32 20.35 3.13
C LEU A 339 1.01 20.71 4.60
N PRO A 340 0.00 20.11 5.26
CA PRO A 340 -0.36 20.46 6.63
C PRO A 340 0.82 20.36 7.59
N GLU A 341 0.94 21.30 8.53
CA GLU A 341 2.10 21.38 9.44
C GLU A 341 2.24 20.17 10.38
N SER A 342 1.17 19.42 10.59
CA SER A 342 1.14 18.23 11.43
C SER A 342 0.09 17.23 10.96
N LEU A 343 0.16 16.00 11.47
CA LEU A 343 -0.88 14.99 11.23
C LEU A 343 -2.25 15.44 11.74
N ASP A 344 -2.31 16.13 12.89
CA ASP A 344 -3.55 16.66 13.44
C ASP A 344 -4.15 17.74 12.52
N ALA A 345 -3.32 18.60 11.94
CA ALA A 345 -3.76 19.58 10.96
C ALA A 345 -4.27 18.89 9.68
N ALA A 346 -3.58 17.84 9.20
CA ALA A 346 -4.03 17.04 8.08
C ALA A 346 -5.39 16.37 8.35
N ALA A 347 -5.60 15.85 9.56
CA ALA A 347 -6.86 15.26 9.98
C ALA A 347 -7.99 16.28 10.19
N ARG A 348 -7.67 17.57 10.38
CA ARG A 348 -8.67 18.65 10.52
C ARG A 348 -9.06 19.32 9.20
N GLY A 349 -8.32 19.08 8.11
CA GLY A 349 -8.50 19.75 6.82
C GLY A 349 -9.93 19.66 6.22
N ASP A 350 -10.73 18.70 6.67
CA ASP A 350 -12.16 18.55 6.29
C ASP A 350 -13.11 19.47 7.09
N ALA A 351 -12.71 19.98 8.25
CA ALA A 351 -13.60 20.64 9.22
C ALA A 351 -13.60 22.18 9.16
N GLU A 352 -12.57 22.83 8.59
CA GLU A 352 -12.41 24.30 8.65
C GLU A 352 -12.40 25.01 7.28
N SER A 353 -12.63 24.30 6.17
CA SER A 353 -12.80 24.91 4.84
C SER A 353 -14.11 25.70 4.67
N GLY A 354 -14.91 25.88 5.73
CA GLY A 354 -16.10 26.73 5.77
C GLY A 354 -15.89 28.15 6.33
N GLY A 355 -14.66 28.57 6.68
CA GLY A 355 -14.47 29.68 7.62
C GLY A 355 -13.49 30.79 7.29
N SER A 356 -12.83 30.87 6.12
CA SER A 356 -12.13 32.10 5.69
C SER A 356 -11.64 31.99 4.24
N GLY A 357 -12.18 32.85 3.37
CA GLY A 357 -11.80 33.34 2.03
C GLY A 357 -10.62 32.82 1.16
N LYS A 358 -9.75 31.89 1.57
CA LYS A 358 -8.71 31.28 0.74
C LYS A 358 -8.53 29.80 1.10
N ALA A 359 -9.54 28.98 0.84
CA ALA A 359 -9.35 27.54 0.76
C ALA A 359 -8.61 27.24 -0.55
N PHE A 360 -7.28 27.16 -0.52
CA PHE A 360 -6.60 26.41 -1.56
C PHE A 360 -7.01 24.95 -1.34
N ASP A 361 -7.78 24.42 -2.29
CA ASP A 361 -8.09 23.00 -2.39
C ASP A 361 -6.74 22.26 -2.51
N THR A 362 -6.18 21.82 -1.38
CA THR A 362 -4.92 21.08 -1.31
C THR A 362 -5.17 19.69 -1.87
N ARG A 363 -5.20 19.60 -3.19
CA ARG A 363 -5.34 18.36 -3.92
C ARG A 363 -4.04 18.04 -4.63
N PHE A 364 -3.34 17.02 -4.12
CA PHE A 364 -2.17 16.48 -4.80
C PHE A 364 -2.62 15.67 -6.01
N ILE A 365 -2.46 16.23 -7.21
CA ILE A 365 -2.82 15.56 -8.46
C ILE A 365 -1.74 14.58 -8.92
N ARG A 366 -2.09 13.71 -9.88
CA ARG A 366 -1.17 12.73 -10.47
C ARG A 366 -0.48 13.29 -11.72
N PHE A 367 0.77 12.91 -11.93
CA PHE A 367 1.56 13.26 -13.11
C PHE A 367 1.89 12.05 -13.98
N LEU A 368 2.07 12.27 -15.28
CA LEU A 368 2.63 11.29 -16.20
C LEU A 368 4.15 11.16 -15.97
N PRO A 369 4.77 10.02 -16.34
CA PRO A 369 6.22 9.86 -16.20
C PRO A 369 7.01 10.90 -17.00
N PRO A 370 8.25 11.20 -16.59
CA PRO A 370 9.09 12.16 -17.31
C PRO A 370 9.45 11.62 -18.68
N ARG A 371 9.57 12.51 -19.68
CA ARG A 371 10.18 12.16 -20.96
C ARG A 371 11.67 11.89 -20.76
N LEU A 372 12.08 10.63 -20.92
CA LEU A 372 13.48 10.24 -20.77
C LEU A 372 14.30 10.70 -21.98
N ASN A 373 15.32 11.53 -21.77
CA ASN A 373 16.19 11.98 -22.84
C ASN A 373 17.16 10.86 -23.25
N THR A 374 16.90 10.19 -24.37
CA THR A 374 17.70 9.06 -24.88
C THR A 374 18.84 9.49 -25.83
N ALA A 375 19.11 10.79 -25.97
CA ALA A 375 19.97 11.36 -27.02
C ALA A 375 21.45 10.93 -27.03
N GLN A 376 21.92 10.11 -26.08
CA GLN A 376 23.34 9.73 -25.96
C GLN A 376 23.61 8.21 -25.94
N GLY A 377 22.67 7.37 -26.40
CA GLY A 377 22.92 5.93 -26.56
C GLY A 377 23.06 5.11 -25.27
N ALA A 378 23.13 5.76 -24.11
CA ALA A 378 22.95 5.15 -22.79
C ALA A 378 21.46 5.19 -22.40
N PRO A 379 20.91 4.17 -21.70
CA PRO A 379 19.61 4.30 -21.09
C PRO A 379 19.67 5.43 -20.05
N ALA A 380 19.00 6.55 -20.30
CA ALA A 380 18.85 7.60 -19.31
C ALA A 380 18.19 7.01 -18.07
N ALA A 381 18.95 6.89 -16.99
CA ALA A 381 18.39 6.54 -15.70
C ALA A 381 17.36 7.62 -15.34
N PRO A 382 16.14 7.25 -14.93
CA PRO A 382 15.15 8.24 -14.52
C PRO A 382 15.68 9.05 -13.34
N PRO A 383 15.38 10.36 -13.26
CA PRO A 383 15.72 11.15 -12.08
C PRO A 383 14.98 10.60 -10.86
N HIS A 384 15.55 10.77 -9.66
CA HIS A 384 14.97 10.31 -8.41
C HIS A 384 15.13 11.35 -7.29
N ILE A 385 14.43 11.14 -6.17
CA ILE A 385 14.58 11.91 -4.93
C ILE A 385 14.86 10.93 -3.79
N ARG A 386 15.99 11.11 -3.08
CA ARG A 386 16.37 10.37 -1.85
C ARG A 386 16.44 8.83 -1.97
N LEU A 387 16.52 8.28 -3.19
CA LEU A 387 16.70 6.83 -3.41
C LEU A 387 18.06 6.33 -2.88
N ASP A 388 19.08 7.17 -3.00
CA ASP A 388 20.40 7.02 -2.39
C ASP A 388 20.34 6.91 -0.86
N LYS A 389 19.56 7.79 -0.19
CA LYS A 389 19.30 7.72 1.26
C LYS A 389 18.64 6.39 1.64
N ALA A 390 17.66 5.93 0.85
CA ALA A 390 17.00 4.65 1.03
C ALA A 390 17.98 3.46 0.91
N MET A 391 18.79 3.44 -0.14
CA MET A 391 19.80 2.40 -0.39
C MET A 391 20.84 2.36 0.73
N ASN A 392 21.33 3.52 1.16
CA ASN A 392 22.29 3.62 2.25
C ASN A 392 21.72 3.04 3.56
N PHE A 393 20.47 3.38 3.90
CA PHE A 393 19.83 2.81 5.08
C PHE A 393 19.67 1.28 4.95
N LEU A 394 19.18 0.78 3.82
CA LEU A 394 18.85 -0.63 3.64
C LEU A 394 20.08 -1.53 3.56
N PHE A 395 21.16 -1.13 2.90
CA PHE A 395 22.31 -2.00 2.70
C PHE A 395 23.67 -1.28 2.65
N GLY A 396 23.74 0.01 2.98
CA GLY A 396 25.00 0.74 3.03
C GLY A 396 25.99 0.16 4.04
N ASP A 397 25.49 -0.37 5.15
CA ASP A 397 26.30 -1.07 6.17
C ASP A 397 26.91 -2.40 5.68
N LYS A 398 26.43 -2.95 4.56
CA LYS A 398 27.02 -4.14 3.90
C LYS A 398 28.07 -3.78 2.86
N LEU A 399 28.24 -2.49 2.54
CA LEU A 399 29.18 -1.96 1.55
C LEU A 399 30.40 -1.26 2.18
N ALA A 400 30.50 -1.24 3.51
CA ALA A 400 31.61 -0.63 4.26
C ALA A 400 32.91 -1.46 4.14
#